data_AF-A0A935F106-F1
#
_entry.id   AF-A0A935F106-F1
#
_cell.length_a   1.000
_cell.length_b   1.000
_cell.length_c   1.000
_cell.angle_alpha   90.00
_cell.angle_beta   90.00
_cell.angle_gamma   90.00
#
_symmetry.space_group_name_H-M   'P 1'
#
loop_
_entity.id
_entity.type
_entity.pdbx_description
1 polymer ?
#
loop_
_entity_poly.entity_id
_entity_poly.type
_entity_poly.pdbx_seq_one_letter_code
_entity_poly.pdbx_strand_id
1 'polypeptide(L)'
;MPLRAAVRRPAVAPRRPDPTIRRPRQDCGSRKPQGFPFLRQQRVSHDCSDCAGRTPDRGFTLIELMIVVAIIGILASIAIPQYQIYAGRAQLAEAIHLTEGLKAAIAERLIDNPDPAGIDGGTNGLPVDVSSGAGAYVDSLQVSNGAIVATMKPSGVSPCVAGHTLTLAPLPFNNGDASIRWSCSTTASCKPLSCAS
;
A
#
# COMPACT_ATOMS: atom_id res chain seq x y z
N MET A 1 39.76 -27.90 -27.61
CA MET A 1 38.69 -26.91 -27.86
C MET A 1 38.92 -25.71 -26.94
N PRO A 2 39.35 -24.53 -27.43
CA PRO A 2 39.61 -23.37 -26.57
C PRO A 2 38.34 -22.53 -26.35
N LEU A 3 38.05 -22.22 -25.08
CA LEU A 3 37.00 -21.29 -24.65
C LEU A 3 37.33 -19.85 -25.10
N ARG A 4 36.41 -19.19 -25.82
CA ARG A 4 36.46 -17.75 -26.10
C ARG A 4 35.98 -16.96 -24.88
N ALA A 5 36.83 -16.09 -24.35
CA ALA A 5 36.48 -15.11 -23.32
C ALA A 5 35.59 -14.00 -23.90
N ALA A 6 34.43 -13.76 -23.27
CA ALA A 6 33.52 -12.68 -23.62
C ALA A 6 33.95 -11.37 -22.94
N VAL A 7 34.34 -10.38 -23.74
CA VAL A 7 34.65 -9.02 -23.27
C VAL A 7 33.34 -8.29 -22.96
N ARG A 8 33.06 -8.02 -21.68
CA ARG A 8 31.91 -7.21 -21.24
C ARG A 8 32.20 -5.72 -21.45
N ARG A 9 31.34 -5.03 -22.20
CA ARG A 9 31.34 -3.56 -22.30
C ARG A 9 30.77 -2.93 -21.01
N PRO A 10 31.35 -1.83 -20.49
CA PRO A 10 30.77 -1.13 -19.35
C PRO A 10 29.52 -0.35 -19.75
N ALA A 11 28.48 -0.41 -18.91
CA ALA A 11 27.26 0.36 -19.07
C ALA A 11 27.50 1.84 -18.73
N VAL A 12 27.14 2.74 -19.64
CA VAL A 12 27.19 4.20 -19.43
C VAL A 12 25.95 4.62 -18.64
N ALA A 13 26.16 5.23 -17.48
CA ALA A 13 25.08 5.72 -16.62
C ALA A 13 24.42 7.01 -17.16
N PRO A 14 23.11 7.25 -16.92
CA PRO A 14 22.43 8.47 -17.30
C PRO A 14 22.89 9.67 -16.45
N ARG A 15 23.12 10.83 -17.10
CA ARG A 15 23.55 12.08 -16.45
C ARG A 15 22.41 12.65 -15.60
N ARG A 16 22.71 13.02 -14.34
CA ARG A 16 21.78 13.73 -13.45
C ARG A 16 21.56 15.17 -13.93
N PRO A 17 20.34 15.72 -13.81
CA PRO A 17 20.07 17.12 -14.12
C PRO A 17 20.76 18.05 -13.13
N ASP A 18 21.34 19.13 -13.66
CA ASP A 18 22.11 20.15 -12.94
C ASP A 18 21.19 21.06 -12.09
N PRO A 19 21.42 21.19 -10.77
CA PRO A 19 20.60 22.01 -9.88
C PRO A 19 20.83 23.53 -10.02
N THR A 20 21.72 23.99 -10.91
CA THR A 20 22.05 25.43 -11.02
C THR A 20 21.21 26.21 -12.04
N ILE A 21 20.37 25.55 -12.85
CA ILE A 21 19.53 26.25 -13.84
C ILE A 21 18.23 26.76 -13.19
N ARG A 22 18.26 28.00 -12.69
CA ARG A 22 17.04 28.75 -12.33
C ARG A 22 16.37 29.28 -13.59
N ARG A 23 15.16 28.81 -13.88
CA ARG A 23 14.31 29.43 -14.92
C ARG A 23 13.89 30.84 -14.47
N PRO A 24 14.00 31.87 -15.31
CA PRO A 24 13.50 33.20 -14.96
C PRO A 24 11.97 33.19 -14.84
N ARG A 25 11.45 33.79 -13.75
CA ARG A 25 10.03 34.10 -13.58
C ARG A 25 9.63 35.15 -14.61
N GLN A 26 8.66 34.84 -15.46
CA GLN A 26 7.98 35.85 -16.27
C GLN A 26 6.93 36.53 -15.40
N ASP A 27 7.24 37.75 -14.97
CA ASP A 27 6.27 38.67 -14.39
C ASP A 27 5.31 39.13 -15.49
N CYS A 28 4.04 38.73 -15.37
CA CYS A 28 2.96 39.24 -16.22
C CYS A 28 2.65 40.67 -15.77
N GLY A 29 3.25 41.64 -16.47
CA GLY A 29 3.14 43.06 -16.16
C GLY A 29 1.70 43.58 -16.22
N SER A 30 1.27 44.19 -15.11
CA SER A 30 0.08 45.03 -15.02
C SER A 30 0.18 46.24 -15.96
N ARG A 31 -0.66 46.29 -17.00
CA ARG A 31 -0.94 47.53 -17.72
C ARG A 31 -2.04 48.29 -16.99
N LYS A 32 -1.74 49.47 -16.46
CA LYS A 32 -2.75 50.47 -16.06
C LYS A 32 -3.33 51.14 -17.31
N PRO A 33 -4.65 51.33 -17.43
CA PRO A 33 -5.20 52.27 -18.40
C PRO A 33 -5.14 53.69 -17.85
N GLN A 34 -4.60 54.62 -18.64
CA GLN A 34 -4.65 56.05 -18.37
C GLN A 34 -6.00 56.61 -18.80
N GLY A 35 -6.59 57.44 -17.94
CA GLY A 35 -7.89 58.07 -18.17
C GLY A 35 -7.86 59.13 -19.27
N PHE A 36 -9.00 59.26 -19.95
CA PHE A 36 -9.32 60.41 -20.79
C PHE A 36 -10.55 61.13 -20.23
N PRO A 37 -10.62 62.47 -20.35
CA PRO A 37 -11.62 63.29 -19.68
C PRO A 37 -12.94 63.40 -20.46
N PHE A 38 -14.02 63.38 -19.70
CA PHE A 38 -15.20 64.25 -19.80
C PHE A 38 -15.69 64.70 -21.19
N LEU A 39 -16.76 64.06 -21.69
CA LEU A 39 -17.88 64.79 -22.29
C LEU A 39 -19.20 64.25 -21.76
N ARG A 40 -19.98 65.20 -21.23
CA ARG A 40 -21.34 65.07 -20.73
C ARG A 40 -22.28 64.92 -21.93
N GLN A 41 -23.41 64.25 -21.69
CA GLN A 41 -24.76 64.64 -22.14
C GLN A 41 -25.54 63.66 -23.07
N GLN A 42 -26.51 62.97 -22.43
CA GLN A 42 -27.92 62.74 -22.82
C GLN A 42 -28.25 62.13 -24.21
N ARG A 43 -28.86 60.94 -24.23
CA ARG A 43 -30.33 60.70 -24.21
C ARG A 43 -30.66 59.37 -24.92
N VAL A 44 -31.42 58.53 -24.22
CA VAL A 44 -32.39 57.50 -24.66
C VAL A 44 -32.34 57.06 -26.12
N SER A 45 -32.03 55.78 -26.34
CA SER A 45 -32.56 55.01 -27.47
C SER A 45 -32.82 53.58 -27.02
N HIS A 46 -34.07 53.17 -27.23
CA HIS A 46 -34.54 51.81 -27.18
C HIS A 46 -33.63 50.90 -28.02
N ASP A 47 -32.96 49.96 -27.38
CA ASP A 47 -32.56 48.71 -28.02
C ASP A 47 -33.16 47.57 -27.20
N CYS A 48 -34.27 47.03 -27.70
CA CYS A 48 -34.73 45.71 -27.33
C CYS A 48 -33.87 44.71 -28.14
N SER A 49 -32.59 44.61 -27.80
CA SER A 49 -31.59 43.79 -28.52
C SER A 49 -30.74 43.02 -27.51
N ASP A 50 -31.41 42.19 -26.73
CA ASP A 50 -31.04 40.79 -26.52
C ASP A 50 -31.99 40.24 -25.44
N CYS A 51 -33.02 39.54 -25.87
CA CYS A 51 -33.52 38.43 -25.08
C CYS A 51 -32.41 37.38 -25.05
N ALA A 52 -31.34 37.65 -24.30
CA ALA A 52 -30.35 36.66 -23.94
C ALA A 52 -31.16 35.55 -23.28
N GLY A 53 -31.34 34.45 -24.02
CA GLY A 53 -31.98 33.24 -23.55
C GLY A 53 -31.21 32.79 -22.31
N ARG A 54 -31.65 33.26 -21.16
CA ARG A 54 -31.27 32.71 -19.87
C ARG A 54 -31.89 31.32 -19.88
N THR A 55 -31.12 30.35 -20.37
CA THR A 55 -31.36 28.95 -20.05
C THR A 55 -31.52 28.94 -18.53
N PRO A 56 -32.68 28.54 -17.98
CA PRO A 56 -32.81 28.44 -16.54
C PRO A 56 -31.66 27.56 -16.08
N ASP A 57 -30.80 28.10 -15.22
CA ASP A 57 -29.80 27.30 -14.52
C ASP A 57 -30.60 26.25 -13.77
N ARG A 58 -30.69 25.05 -14.36
CA ARG A 58 -31.33 23.88 -13.74
C ARG A 58 -30.39 23.44 -12.63
N GLY A 59 -30.47 24.12 -11.50
CA GLY A 59 -29.77 23.74 -10.28
C GLY A 59 -30.30 22.40 -9.78
N PHE A 60 -29.41 21.57 -9.26
CA PHE A 60 -29.78 20.39 -8.48
C PHE A 60 -30.71 20.80 -7.36
N THR A 61 -31.85 20.13 -7.25
CA THR A 61 -32.78 20.41 -6.14
C THR A 61 -32.19 19.89 -4.84
N LEU A 62 -32.43 20.58 -3.73
CA LEU A 62 -31.95 20.15 -2.41
C LEU A 62 -32.53 18.77 -2.04
N ILE A 63 -33.76 18.48 -2.50
CA ILE A 63 -34.42 17.18 -2.32
C ILE A 63 -33.73 16.04 -3.09
N GLU A 64 -33.22 16.31 -4.28
CA GLU A 64 -32.50 15.34 -5.11
C GLU A 64 -31.17 14.98 -4.47
N LEU A 65 -30.46 15.97 -3.93
CA LEU A 65 -29.23 15.74 -3.21
C LEU A 65 -29.45 14.99 -1.89
N MET A 66 -30.55 15.24 -1.17
CA MET A 66 -30.87 14.51 0.07
C MET A 66 -31.12 13.02 -0.17
N ILE A 67 -31.78 12.65 -1.27
CA ILE A 67 -32.01 11.22 -1.60
C ILE A 67 -30.69 10.55 -1.99
N VAL A 68 -29.81 11.23 -2.72
CA VAL A 68 -28.51 10.69 -3.13
C VAL A 68 -27.64 10.39 -1.91
N VAL A 69 -27.53 11.32 -0.95
CA VAL A 69 -26.73 11.08 0.26
C VAL A 69 -27.34 9.98 1.14
N ALA A 70 -28.67 9.83 1.14
CA ALA A 70 -29.34 8.74 1.86
C ALA A 70 -28.96 7.36 1.28
N ILE A 71 -28.97 7.21 -0.05
CA ILE A 71 -28.60 5.95 -0.70
C ILE A 71 -27.11 5.65 -0.52
N ILE A 72 -26.24 6.66 -0.68
CA ILE A 72 -24.79 6.49 -0.46
C ILE A 72 -24.51 6.08 0.99
N GLY A 73 -25.22 6.63 1.97
CA GLY A 73 -25.09 6.26 3.38
C GLY A 73 -25.35 4.77 3.65
N ILE A 74 -26.41 4.22 3.04
CA ILE A 74 -26.73 2.79 3.17
C ILE A 74 -25.62 1.93 2.55
N LEU A 75 -25.20 2.24 1.33
CA LEU A 75 -24.15 1.48 0.64
C LEU A 75 -22.81 1.54 1.39
N ALA A 76 -22.44 2.70 1.92
CA ALA A 76 -21.20 2.89 2.66
C ALA A 76 -21.14 2.04 3.94
N SER A 77 -22.27 1.88 4.63
CA SER A 77 -22.33 1.10 5.88
C SER A 77 -21.95 -0.38 5.70
N ILE A 78 -22.21 -0.94 4.50
CA ILE A 78 -21.88 -2.34 4.15
C ILE A 78 -20.49 -2.41 3.52
N ALA A 79 -20.13 -1.44 2.67
CA ALA A 79 -18.89 -1.45 1.91
C ALA A 79 -17.64 -1.26 2.80
N ILE A 80 -17.70 -0.34 3.78
CA ILE A 80 -16.55 -0.01 4.64
C ILE A 80 -16.04 -1.23 5.42
N PRO A 81 -16.86 -1.98 6.19
CA PRO A 81 -16.35 -3.10 6.98
C PRO A 81 -15.77 -4.21 6.09
N GLN A 82 -16.37 -4.46 4.92
CA GLN A 82 -15.87 -5.46 3.98
C GLN A 82 -14.51 -5.05 3.39
N TYR A 83 -14.35 -3.78 3.03
CA TYR A 83 -13.07 -3.27 2.52
C TYR A 83 -11.95 -3.40 3.54
N GLN A 84 -12.22 -3.12 4.82
CA GLN A 84 -11.22 -3.26 5.89
C GLN A 84 -10.75 -4.71 6.05
N ILE A 85 -11.65 -5.69 5.94
CA ILE A 85 -11.30 -7.12 5.99
C ILE A 85 -10.45 -7.52 4.77
N TYR A 86 -10.80 -7.03 3.57
CA TYR A 86 -10.03 -7.30 2.36
C TYR A 86 -8.61 -6.73 2.46
N ALA A 87 -8.48 -5.48 2.88
CA ALA A 87 -7.18 -4.84 3.10
C ALA A 87 -6.35 -5.57 4.16
N GLY A 88 -6.96 -5.99 5.28
CA GLY A 88 -6.27 -6.74 6.32
C GLY A 88 -5.77 -8.12 5.86
N ARG A 89 -6.55 -8.83 5.03
CA ARG A 89 -6.09 -10.09 4.42
C ARG A 89 -4.89 -9.88 3.49
N ALA A 90 -4.87 -8.78 2.72
CA ALA A 90 -3.73 -8.43 1.89
C ALA A 90 -2.48 -8.13 2.73
N GLN A 91 -2.64 -7.41 3.85
CA GLN A 91 -1.55 -7.12 4.79
C GLN A 91 -0.99 -8.40 5.45
N LEU A 92 -1.86 -9.36 5.81
CA LEU A 92 -1.42 -10.67 6.30
C LEU A 92 -0.72 -11.50 5.22
N ALA A 93 -1.17 -11.42 3.97
CA ALA A 93 -0.50 -12.11 2.86
C ALA A 93 0.91 -11.56 2.62
N GLU A 94 1.11 -10.24 2.73
CA GLU A 94 2.44 -9.64 2.70
C GLU A 94 3.30 -10.10 3.88
N ALA A 95 2.73 -10.19 5.09
CA ALA A 95 3.44 -10.72 6.24
C ALA A 95 3.91 -12.18 6.01
N ILE A 96 3.06 -13.04 5.43
CA ILE A 96 3.44 -14.40 5.03
C ILE A 96 4.59 -14.35 4.01
N HIS A 97 4.50 -13.47 3.01
CA HIS A 97 5.52 -13.36 1.97
C HIS A 97 6.90 -12.95 2.54
N LEU A 98 6.92 -12.03 3.51
CA LEU A 98 8.16 -11.65 4.21
C LEU A 98 8.82 -12.82 4.94
N THR A 99 8.03 -13.78 5.42
CA THR A 99 8.53 -14.96 6.12
C THR A 99 8.99 -16.10 5.20
N GLU A 100 8.78 -16.01 3.88
CA GLU A 100 9.13 -17.09 2.94
C GLU A 100 10.63 -17.39 2.92
N GLY A 101 11.48 -16.36 3.07
CA GLY A 101 12.93 -16.56 3.17
C GLY A 101 13.34 -17.32 4.43
N LEU A 102 12.73 -17.00 5.57
CA LEU A 102 12.94 -17.73 6.83
C LEU A 102 12.41 -19.16 6.72
N LYS A 103 11.25 -19.34 6.08
CA LYS A 103 10.64 -20.64 5.83
C LYS A 103 11.57 -21.57 5.04
N ALA A 104 12.22 -21.03 3.99
CA ALA A 104 13.20 -21.78 3.21
C ALA A 104 14.44 -22.14 4.04
N ALA A 105 15.00 -21.18 4.78
CA ALA A 105 16.16 -21.43 5.63
C ALA A 105 15.87 -22.50 6.72
N ILE A 106 14.72 -22.41 7.39
CA ILE A 106 14.29 -23.42 8.38
C ILE A 106 14.06 -24.77 7.69
N ALA A 107 13.45 -24.78 6.50
CA ALA A 107 13.23 -26.00 5.74
C ALA A 107 14.54 -26.73 5.37
N GLU A 108 15.58 -25.99 4.99
CA GLU A 108 16.90 -26.56 4.73
C GLU A 108 17.48 -27.25 5.98
N ARG A 109 17.33 -26.63 7.16
CA ARG A 109 17.80 -27.23 8.42
C ARG A 109 16.98 -28.46 8.82
N LEU A 110 15.67 -28.43 8.56
CA LEU A 110 14.78 -29.56 8.84
C LEU A 110 15.08 -30.80 7.97
N ILE A 111 15.69 -30.61 6.80
CA ILE A 111 16.15 -31.72 5.96
C ILE A 111 17.38 -32.39 6.58
N ASP A 112 18.30 -31.60 7.15
CA ASP A 112 19.50 -32.13 7.81
C ASP A 112 19.19 -32.77 9.17
N ASN A 113 18.32 -32.13 9.96
CA ASN A 113 17.84 -32.61 11.25
C ASN A 113 16.32 -32.39 11.35
N PRO A 114 15.50 -33.45 11.41
CA PRO A 114 14.04 -33.33 11.42
C PRO A 114 13.47 -32.73 12.71
N ASP A 115 14.29 -32.49 13.73
CA ASP A 115 13.87 -31.83 14.97
C ASP A 115 13.93 -30.29 14.83
N PRO A 116 12.79 -29.58 14.93
CA PRO A 116 12.77 -28.12 14.88
C PRO A 116 13.30 -27.46 16.18
N ALA A 117 13.55 -28.23 17.24
CA ALA A 117 14.04 -27.71 18.51
C ALA A 117 15.40 -26.99 18.36
N GLY A 118 15.52 -25.82 18.98
CA GLY A 118 16.75 -25.02 18.96
C GLY A 118 17.02 -24.27 17.64
N ILE A 119 16.06 -24.26 16.71
CA ILE A 119 16.09 -23.38 15.54
C ILE A 119 15.50 -22.03 15.96
N ASP A 120 16.35 -21.16 16.49
CA ASP A 120 15.98 -19.82 16.96
C ASP A 120 16.64 -18.71 16.14
N GLY A 121 16.08 -17.50 16.18
CA GLY A 121 16.65 -16.34 15.51
C GLY A 121 18.10 -16.08 15.90
N GLY A 122 18.94 -15.77 14.92
CA GLY A 122 20.38 -15.53 15.12
C GLY A 122 21.21 -16.79 15.38
N THR A 123 20.60 -17.97 15.42
CA THR A 123 21.30 -19.26 15.52
C THR A 123 21.26 -20.00 14.19
N ASN A 124 22.08 -21.04 14.01
CA ASN A 124 21.97 -21.96 12.86
C ASN A 124 22.03 -21.30 11.46
N GLY A 125 22.62 -20.11 11.35
CA GLY A 125 22.70 -19.35 10.09
C GLY A 125 21.45 -18.53 9.75
N LEU A 126 20.45 -18.49 10.64
CA LEU A 126 19.29 -17.60 10.53
C LEU A 126 19.67 -16.18 10.92
N PRO A 127 19.04 -15.16 10.30
CA PRO A 127 19.18 -13.78 10.74
C PRO A 127 18.68 -13.64 12.18
N VAL A 128 19.24 -12.66 12.90
CA VAL A 128 18.74 -12.27 14.23
C VAL A 128 17.30 -11.80 14.14
N ASP A 129 16.54 -12.06 15.19
CA ASP A 129 15.16 -11.62 15.28
C ASP A 129 15.02 -10.11 15.18
N VAL A 130 13.95 -9.67 14.53
CA VAL A 130 13.65 -8.25 14.34
C VAL A 130 12.62 -7.84 15.39
N SER A 131 13.01 -6.94 16.29
CA SER A 131 12.16 -6.49 17.39
C SER A 131 11.15 -5.42 17.01
N SER A 132 11.39 -4.67 15.93
CA SER A 132 10.50 -3.61 15.44
C SER A 132 10.82 -3.23 14.00
N GLY A 133 9.83 -2.81 13.22
CA GLY A 133 10.03 -2.35 11.84
C GLY A 133 10.45 -3.43 10.83
N ALA A 134 10.07 -4.69 11.04
CA ALA A 134 10.38 -5.79 10.12
C ALA A 134 9.83 -5.59 8.69
N GLY A 135 8.73 -4.87 8.54
CA GLY A 135 8.16 -4.54 7.24
C GLY A 135 7.25 -3.32 7.23
N ALA A 136 6.52 -3.13 6.13
CA ALA A 136 5.53 -2.05 6.02
C ALA A 136 4.40 -2.23 7.04
N TYR A 137 3.91 -3.46 7.21
CA TYR A 137 2.79 -3.80 8.10
C TYR A 137 3.17 -4.73 9.27
N VAL A 138 4.33 -5.37 9.22
CA VAL A 138 4.87 -6.22 10.28
C VAL A 138 5.78 -5.38 11.17
N ASP A 139 5.59 -5.46 12.48
CA ASP A 139 6.43 -4.81 13.47
C ASP A 139 7.61 -5.70 13.85
N SER A 140 7.35 -6.89 14.37
CA SER A 140 8.40 -7.81 14.79
C SER A 140 8.32 -9.16 14.06
N LEU A 141 9.48 -9.76 13.87
CA LEU A 141 9.67 -11.13 13.39
C LEU A 141 10.57 -11.85 14.38
N GLN A 142 10.08 -12.96 14.92
CA GLN A 142 10.82 -13.79 15.87
C GLN A 142 10.76 -15.24 15.38
N VAL A 143 11.86 -15.97 15.47
CA VAL A 143 11.90 -17.41 15.20
C VAL A 143 12.24 -18.13 16.49
N SER A 144 11.38 -19.06 16.91
CA SER A 144 11.66 -19.93 18.05
C SER A 144 11.26 -21.37 17.76
N ASN A 145 12.18 -22.30 17.99
CA ASN A 145 12.00 -23.74 17.69
C ASN A 145 11.41 -23.99 16.30
N GLY A 146 11.91 -23.28 15.29
CA GLY A 146 11.46 -23.35 13.90
C GLY A 146 10.09 -22.71 13.63
N ALA A 147 9.37 -22.24 14.67
CA ALA A 147 8.14 -21.47 14.51
C ALA A 147 8.47 -19.99 14.29
N ILE A 148 7.97 -19.45 13.18
CA ILE A 148 8.10 -18.05 12.82
C ILE A 148 6.88 -17.31 13.37
N VAL A 149 7.11 -16.32 14.24
CA VAL A 149 6.09 -15.46 14.82
C VAL A 149 6.26 -14.06 14.26
N ALA A 150 5.29 -13.61 13.46
CA ALA A 150 5.20 -12.26 12.94
C ALA A 150 4.14 -11.47 13.71
N THR A 151 4.52 -10.32 14.26
CA THR A 151 3.59 -9.41 14.95
C THR A 151 3.26 -8.25 14.04
N MET A 152 1.98 -8.00 13.80
CA MET A 152 1.53 -6.87 12.98
C MET A 152 1.64 -5.57 13.76
N LYS A 153 1.84 -4.45 13.05
CA LYS A 153 1.89 -3.11 13.68
C LYS A 153 0.59 -2.79 14.43
N PRO A 154 0.66 -2.02 15.53
CA PRO A 154 -0.52 -1.61 16.29
C PRO A 154 -1.33 -0.51 15.59
N SER A 155 -0.73 0.23 14.66
CA SER A 155 -1.35 1.35 13.94
C SER A 155 -0.88 1.41 12.49
N GLY A 156 -1.66 2.04 11.61
CA GLY A 156 -1.35 2.14 10.18
C GLY A 156 -1.65 0.86 9.39
N VAL A 157 -2.38 -0.08 10.00
CA VAL A 157 -2.88 -1.32 9.41
C VAL A 157 -4.39 -1.41 9.58
N SER A 158 -5.03 -2.36 8.89
CA SER A 158 -6.46 -2.61 9.05
C SER A 158 -6.79 -2.94 10.51
N PRO A 159 -7.93 -2.47 11.06
CA PRO A 159 -8.34 -2.77 12.43
C PRO A 159 -8.43 -4.27 12.73
N CYS A 160 -8.63 -5.12 11.70
CA CYS A 160 -8.76 -6.56 11.90
C CYS A 160 -7.42 -7.29 12.11
N VAL A 161 -6.27 -6.64 11.83
CA VAL A 161 -4.91 -7.18 12.00
C VAL A 161 -4.07 -6.41 13.01
N ALA A 162 -4.51 -5.22 13.43
CA ALA A 162 -3.74 -4.33 14.30
C ALA A 162 -3.33 -5.03 15.61
N GLY A 163 -2.01 -5.13 15.84
CA GLY A 163 -1.44 -5.76 17.04
C GLY A 163 -1.64 -7.28 17.17
N HIS A 164 -2.19 -7.93 16.15
CA HIS A 164 -2.36 -9.38 16.12
C HIS A 164 -1.11 -10.09 15.61
N THR A 165 -0.97 -11.37 15.95
CA THR A 165 0.16 -12.21 15.54
C THR A 165 -0.23 -13.24 14.49
N LEU A 166 0.75 -13.60 13.68
CA LEU A 166 0.72 -14.64 12.67
C LEU A 166 1.86 -15.61 12.99
N THR A 167 1.54 -16.88 13.20
CA THR A 167 2.50 -17.93 13.53
C THR A 167 2.52 -18.97 12.43
N LEU A 168 3.71 -19.24 11.89
CA LEU A 168 3.99 -20.26 10.89
C LEU A 168 4.94 -21.28 11.50
N ALA A 169 4.49 -22.52 11.67
CA ALA A 169 5.31 -23.58 12.27
C ALA A 169 5.39 -24.80 11.35
N PRO A 170 6.57 -25.43 11.21
CA PRO A 170 6.68 -26.69 10.50
C PRO A 170 5.90 -27.77 11.24
N LEU A 171 5.19 -28.61 10.49
CA LEU A 171 4.61 -29.84 11.01
C LEU A 171 5.70 -30.94 11.03
N PRO A 172 5.59 -31.93 11.93
CA PRO A 172 6.55 -33.03 11.99
C PRO A 172 6.66 -33.71 10.62
N PHE A 173 7.88 -33.76 10.11
CA PHE A 173 8.21 -34.33 8.80
C PHE A 173 8.41 -35.83 8.94
N ASN A 174 7.58 -36.62 8.26
CA ASN A 174 7.73 -38.08 8.22
C ASN A 174 8.37 -38.49 6.89
N ASN A 175 9.07 -39.62 6.86
CA ASN A 175 9.77 -40.16 5.68
C ASN A 175 8.86 -40.49 4.45
N GLY A 176 7.56 -40.20 4.51
CA GLY A 176 6.61 -40.32 3.41
C GLY A 176 6.08 -38.98 2.87
N ASP A 177 6.45 -37.86 3.47
CA ASP A 177 6.04 -36.53 3.01
C ASP A 177 6.95 -36.05 1.86
N ALA A 178 6.34 -35.64 0.75
CA ALA A 178 7.09 -35.11 -0.40
C ALA A 178 7.68 -33.71 -0.15
N SER A 179 7.26 -33.02 0.91
CA SER A 179 7.72 -31.67 1.26
C SER A 179 7.43 -31.37 2.73
N ILE A 180 8.18 -30.44 3.32
CA ILE A 180 7.92 -29.95 4.67
C ILE A 180 6.59 -29.20 4.68
N ARG A 181 5.64 -29.71 5.47
CA ARG A 181 4.32 -29.10 5.64
C ARG A 181 4.40 -28.02 6.71
N TRP A 182 3.61 -26.96 6.52
CA TRP A 182 3.57 -25.83 7.43
C TRP A 182 2.16 -25.62 7.94
N SER A 183 2.03 -25.44 9.25
CA SER A 183 0.81 -24.93 9.86
C SER A 183 0.88 -23.40 9.92
N CYS A 184 -0.26 -22.76 9.68
CA CYS A 184 -0.39 -21.32 9.83
C CYS A 184 -1.55 -21.03 10.77
N SER A 185 -1.30 -20.26 11.81
CA SER A 185 -2.29 -19.81 12.78
C SER A 185 -2.18 -18.30 12.99
N THR A 186 -3.30 -17.64 13.27
CA THR A 186 -3.31 -16.20 13.55
C THR A 186 -4.39 -15.83 14.56
N THR A 187 -4.09 -14.83 15.37
CA THR A 187 -5.06 -14.21 16.30
C THR A 187 -5.93 -13.15 15.64
N ALA A 188 -5.64 -12.79 14.38
CA ALA A 188 -6.38 -11.76 13.65
C ALA A 188 -7.82 -12.20 13.35
N SER A 189 -8.74 -11.23 13.33
CA SER A 189 -10.15 -11.50 13.01
C SER A 189 -10.37 -11.79 11.52
N CYS A 190 -9.52 -11.23 10.65
CA CYS A 190 -9.62 -11.36 9.19
C CYS A 190 -8.62 -12.40 8.64
N LYS A 191 -8.79 -13.66 9.05
CA LYS A 191 -7.89 -14.75 8.67
C LYS A 191 -7.84 -15.00 7.15
N PRO A 192 -6.66 -15.20 6.55
CA PRO A 192 -6.54 -15.71 5.19
C PRO A 192 -6.87 -17.21 5.15
N LEU A 193 -7.30 -17.72 4.01
CA LEU A 193 -7.64 -19.14 3.81
C LEU A 193 -6.47 -20.08 4.13
N SER A 194 -5.23 -19.63 3.88
CA SER A 194 -4.02 -20.38 4.20
C SER A 194 -3.75 -20.56 5.71
N CYS A 195 -4.44 -19.79 6.57
CA CYS A 195 -4.26 -19.79 8.02
C CYS A 195 -5.58 -19.99 8.76
N ALA A 196 -6.54 -20.66 8.11
CA ALA A 196 -7.88 -20.92 8.64
C ALA A 196 -7.96 -22.19 9.53
N SER A 197 -6.81 -22.73 9.96
CA SER A 197 -6.70 -23.95 10.76
C SER A 197 -6.68 -23.66 12.26
#